data_AF-A0A2V6ETC0-F1
#
_entry.id   AF-A0A2V6ETC0-F1
#
_cell.length_a   1.000
_cell.length_b   1.000
_cell.length_c   1.000
_cell.angle_alpha   90.00
_cell.angle_beta   90.00
_cell.angle_gamma   90.00
#
_symmetry.space_group_name_H-M   'P 1'
#
loop_
_entity.id
_entity.type
_entity.pdbx_description
1 polymer ?
#
loop_
_entity_poly.entity_id
_entity_poly.type
_entity_poly.pdbx_seq_one_letter_code
_entity_poly.pdbx_strand_id
1 'polypeptide(L)'
;MQLLKQMLPPAALAAAVAAALLFVFACWWKNASRCAGAIAIGAGYIAGHVVAAGWSPFPSRHATHWLFWFAVIGVIAAAADALVRSKRTGRLVIWAIICTIACRLILQPKFSYAWSAAEGWLCVFAIALGVVVLTCCLDLLERRPFGTATLFSVATVLCGGACVALILSGSLLLGQLACILTAIAGTCFLLIIAVTAPFHPSGAAAPLSLVCAGLWLSGSYYAELPATSALLLALAPAIALLPVGKKSNFQSRALAYRTAFVAVPVAIAVVLALHASPPLDY
;
A
#
# COMPACT_ATOMS: atom_id res chain seq x y z
N MET A 1 10.60 -21.77 -10.57
CA MET A 1 11.35 -21.99 -9.30
C MET A 1 12.34 -20.88 -8.98
N GLN A 2 13.06 -20.30 -9.96
CA GLN A 2 14.01 -19.20 -9.73
C GLN A 2 13.36 -17.89 -9.24
N LEU A 3 12.20 -17.49 -9.80
CA LEU A 3 11.45 -16.31 -9.36
C LEU A 3 11.09 -16.38 -7.88
N LEU A 4 10.59 -17.54 -7.42
CA LEU A 4 10.22 -17.74 -6.02
C LEU A 4 11.45 -17.57 -5.10
N LYS A 5 12.63 -18.08 -5.51
CA LYS A 5 13.88 -17.94 -4.75
C LYS A 5 14.33 -16.49 -4.62
N GLN A 6 14.04 -15.63 -5.59
CA GLN A 6 14.38 -14.21 -5.55
C GLN A 6 13.38 -13.39 -4.72
N MET A 7 12.09 -13.74 -4.78
CA MET A 7 11.04 -13.00 -4.08
C MET A 7 10.92 -13.35 -2.59
N LEU A 8 11.20 -14.61 -2.21
CA LEU A 8 11.00 -15.08 -0.83
C LEU A 8 11.85 -14.34 0.21
N PRO A 9 13.19 -14.19 0.03
CA PRO A 9 14.04 -13.59 1.06
C PRO A 9 13.63 -12.17 1.47
N PRO A 10 13.39 -11.20 0.55
CA PRO A 10 12.99 -9.87 0.95
C PRO A 10 11.58 -9.82 1.55
N ALA A 11 10.64 -10.64 1.03
CA ALA A 11 9.29 -10.72 1.58
C ALA A 11 9.29 -11.31 3.00
N ALA A 12 10.09 -12.37 3.23
CA ALA A 12 10.24 -13.00 4.54
C ALA A 12 10.89 -12.06 5.56
N LEU A 13 11.95 -11.34 5.17
CA LEU A 13 12.58 -10.35 6.05
C LEU A 13 11.61 -9.22 6.40
N ALA A 14 10.89 -8.68 5.41
CA ALA A 14 9.92 -7.62 5.62
C ALA A 14 8.80 -8.05 6.58
N ALA A 15 8.25 -9.26 6.38
CA ALA A 15 7.26 -9.85 7.27
C ALA A 15 7.81 -10.05 8.69
N ALA A 16 9.03 -10.56 8.83
CA ALA A 16 9.68 -10.77 10.12
C ALA A 16 9.91 -9.44 10.87
N VAL A 17 10.39 -8.40 10.18
CA VAL A 17 10.59 -7.06 10.78
C VAL A 17 9.25 -6.45 11.21
N ALA A 18 8.23 -6.50 10.37
CA ALA A 18 6.90 -6.00 10.71
C ALA A 18 6.31 -6.76 11.92
N ALA A 19 6.42 -8.09 11.92
CA ALA A 19 5.99 -8.94 13.02
C ALA A 19 6.70 -8.62 14.34
N ALA A 20 8.03 -8.54 14.31
CA ALA A 20 8.85 -8.25 15.47
C ALA A 20 8.50 -6.88 16.06
N LEU A 21 8.34 -5.85 15.23
CA LEU A 21 7.97 -4.51 15.68
C LEU A 21 6.57 -4.49 16.30
N LEU A 22 5.57 -5.10 15.66
CA LEU A 22 4.23 -5.20 16.25
C LEU A 22 4.23 -5.95 17.57
N PHE A 23 5.00 -7.04 17.67
CA PHE A 23 5.15 -7.80 18.92
C PHE A 23 5.81 -6.96 20.03
N VAL A 24 6.89 -6.25 19.70
CA VAL A 24 7.57 -5.34 20.65
C VAL A 24 6.61 -4.25 21.13
N PHE A 25 5.87 -3.60 20.22
CA PHE A 25 4.89 -2.57 20.59
C PHE A 25 3.74 -3.14 21.43
N ALA A 26 3.25 -4.34 21.11
CA ALA A 26 2.19 -5.01 21.86
C ALA A 26 2.60 -5.34 23.30
N CYS A 27 3.83 -5.85 23.48
CA CYS A 27 4.33 -6.32 24.77
C CYS A 27 4.91 -5.19 25.65
N TRP A 28 5.66 -4.25 25.06
CA TRP A 28 6.52 -3.32 25.80
C TRP A 28 6.05 -1.87 25.75
N TRP A 29 5.24 -1.48 24.76
CA TRP A 29 4.95 -0.07 24.51
C TRP A 29 3.49 0.20 24.15
N LYS A 30 2.58 -0.13 25.07
CA LYS A 30 1.11 0.01 24.89
C LYS A 30 0.67 1.42 24.49
N ASN A 31 1.41 2.47 24.88
CA ASN A 31 1.13 3.87 24.54
C ASN A 31 1.52 4.25 23.09
N ALA A 32 2.36 3.45 22.41
CA ALA A 32 2.83 3.70 21.05
C ALA A 32 1.90 3.12 19.96
N SER A 33 0.71 2.61 20.33
CA SER A 33 -0.25 1.99 19.40
C SER A 33 -0.66 2.90 18.24
N ARG A 34 -0.56 4.24 18.42
CA ARG A 34 -0.94 5.27 17.45
C ARG A 34 -0.11 5.32 16.16
N CYS A 35 1.13 4.87 16.22
CA CYS A 35 2.05 4.85 15.08
C CYS A 35 2.64 3.47 14.80
N ALA A 36 2.37 2.48 15.65
CA ALA A 36 2.93 1.14 15.51
C ALA A 36 2.64 0.48 14.16
N GLY A 37 1.42 0.67 13.61
CA GLY A 37 1.06 0.15 12.28
C GLY A 37 1.89 0.81 11.19
N ALA A 38 2.05 2.14 11.26
CA ALA A 38 2.87 2.89 10.32
C ALA A 38 4.33 2.43 10.36
N ILE A 39 4.92 2.34 11.56
CA ILE A 39 6.31 1.94 11.78
C ILE A 39 6.54 0.50 11.28
N ALA A 40 5.64 -0.44 11.59
CA ALA A 40 5.76 -1.82 11.13
C ALA A 40 5.73 -1.92 9.60
N ILE A 41 4.82 -1.20 8.93
CA ILE A 41 4.75 -1.18 7.47
C ILE A 41 5.98 -0.50 6.87
N GLY A 42 6.34 0.67 7.37
CA GLY A 42 7.47 1.43 6.82
C GLY A 42 8.80 0.72 7.01
N ALA A 43 9.10 0.26 8.23
CA ALA A 43 10.34 -0.45 8.52
C ALA A 43 10.40 -1.82 7.82
N GLY A 44 9.30 -2.57 7.81
CA GLY A 44 9.21 -3.83 7.07
C GLY A 44 9.43 -3.61 5.57
N TYR A 45 8.80 -2.59 4.99
CA TYR A 45 8.97 -2.28 3.58
C TYR A 45 10.39 -1.83 3.25
N ILE A 46 10.99 -0.96 4.06
CA ILE A 46 12.39 -0.52 3.93
C ILE A 46 13.34 -1.72 3.96
N ALA A 47 13.18 -2.62 4.94
CA ALA A 47 14.03 -3.81 5.05
C ALA A 47 13.91 -4.72 3.82
N GLY A 48 12.67 -5.01 3.39
CA GLY A 48 12.44 -5.79 2.17
C GLY A 48 12.97 -5.09 0.91
N HIS A 49 12.79 -3.78 0.80
CA HIS A 49 13.24 -2.98 -0.34
C HIS A 49 14.77 -2.99 -0.45
N VAL A 50 15.49 -2.86 0.67
CA VAL A 50 16.97 -2.91 0.68
C VAL A 50 17.47 -4.27 0.19
N VAL A 51 16.82 -5.37 0.57
CA VAL A 51 17.19 -6.70 0.07
C VAL A 51 16.83 -6.91 -1.40
N ALA A 52 15.70 -6.39 -1.86
CA ALA A 52 15.24 -6.57 -3.23
C ALA A 52 15.92 -5.66 -4.26
N ALA A 53 16.15 -4.39 -3.91
CA ALA A 53 16.56 -3.33 -4.82
C ALA A 53 17.83 -2.57 -4.37
N GLY A 54 18.40 -2.93 -3.21
CA GLY A 54 19.52 -2.22 -2.61
C GLY A 54 19.11 -0.93 -1.88
N TRP A 55 20.11 -0.22 -1.37
CA TRP A 55 19.90 1.07 -0.71
C TRP A 55 19.53 2.16 -1.72
N SER A 56 18.53 2.97 -1.40
CA SER A 56 18.06 4.04 -2.28
C SER A 56 18.91 5.32 -2.11
N PRO A 57 19.58 5.82 -3.16
CA PRO A 57 20.32 7.07 -3.08
C PRO A 57 19.38 8.28 -2.99
N PHE A 58 19.86 9.35 -2.36
CA PHE A 58 19.18 10.65 -2.30
C PHE A 58 20.06 11.73 -2.95
N PRO A 59 19.57 12.49 -3.95
CA PRO A 59 18.24 12.39 -4.57
C PRO A 59 18.09 11.14 -5.47
N SER A 60 16.91 10.55 -5.49
CA SER A 60 16.62 9.34 -6.26
C SER A 60 16.50 9.66 -7.76
N ARG A 61 17.17 8.84 -8.58
CA ARG A 61 17.18 8.99 -10.06
C ARG A 61 16.13 8.15 -10.78
N HIS A 62 15.63 7.10 -10.12
CA HIS A 62 14.63 6.18 -10.68
C HIS A 62 13.34 6.19 -9.87
N ALA A 63 12.19 5.98 -10.52
CA ALA A 63 10.87 5.97 -9.89
C ALA A 63 10.76 4.92 -8.77
N THR A 64 11.39 3.76 -8.95
CA THR A 64 11.42 2.67 -7.96
C THR A 64 12.09 3.06 -6.65
N HIS A 65 13.14 3.88 -6.70
CA HIS A 65 13.86 4.37 -5.53
C HIS A 65 13.05 5.35 -4.67
N TRP A 66 12.08 6.05 -5.26
CA TRP A 66 11.16 6.91 -4.51
C TRP A 66 10.22 6.12 -3.61
N LEU A 67 9.93 4.85 -3.93
CA LEU A 67 9.06 4.00 -3.10
C LEU A 67 9.65 3.76 -1.71
N PHE A 68 10.97 3.68 -1.60
CA PHE A 68 11.68 3.63 -0.31
C PHE A 68 11.37 4.88 0.52
N TRP A 69 11.53 6.05 -0.09
CA TRP A 69 11.30 7.34 0.58
C TRP A 69 9.82 7.58 0.89
N PHE A 70 8.89 7.05 0.09
CA PHE A 70 7.46 7.11 0.38
C PHE A 70 7.09 6.34 1.62
N ALA A 71 7.73 5.19 1.88
CA ALA A 71 7.57 4.47 3.13
C ALA A 71 8.04 5.32 4.33
N VAL A 72 9.22 5.96 4.21
CA VAL A 72 9.75 6.86 5.24
C VAL A 72 8.81 8.06 5.48
N ILE A 73 8.38 8.74 4.42
CA ILE A 73 7.49 9.90 4.49
C ILE A 73 6.15 9.51 5.11
N GLY A 74 5.59 8.36 4.74
CA GLY A 74 4.35 7.84 5.31
C GLY A 74 4.46 7.59 6.82
N VAL A 75 5.57 7.04 7.29
CA VAL A 75 5.84 6.86 8.73
C VAL A 75 5.94 8.21 9.44
N ILE A 76 6.71 9.15 8.89
CA ILE A 76 6.88 10.48 9.48
C ILE A 76 5.54 11.21 9.57
N ALA A 77 4.72 11.15 8.51
CA ALA A 77 3.41 11.76 8.49
C ALA A 77 2.46 11.15 9.53
N ALA A 78 2.46 9.81 9.67
CA ALA A 78 1.66 9.13 10.68
C ALA A 78 2.12 9.45 12.12
N ALA A 79 3.44 9.51 12.34
CA ALA A 79 4.01 9.90 13.63
C ALA A 79 3.70 11.36 13.98
N ALA A 80 3.81 12.27 13.02
CA ALA A 80 3.47 13.68 13.19
C ALA A 80 1.97 13.86 13.52
N ASP A 81 1.08 13.12 12.85
CA ASP A 81 -0.35 13.14 13.18
C ASP A 81 -0.62 12.65 14.61
N ALA A 82 0.05 11.58 15.03
CA ALA A 82 -0.07 11.04 16.38
C ALA A 82 0.36 12.04 17.48
N LEU A 83 1.34 12.90 17.18
CA LEU A 83 1.90 13.89 18.10
C LEU A 83 1.13 15.21 18.13
N VAL A 84 0.87 15.81 16.97
CA VAL A 84 0.41 17.21 16.85
C VAL A 84 -1.10 17.34 17.08
N ARG A 85 -1.88 16.25 16.95
CA ARG A 85 -3.36 16.23 17.12
C ARG A 85 -4.06 17.39 16.41
N SER A 86 -3.61 17.73 15.21
CA SER A 86 -4.15 18.85 14.43
C SER A 86 -5.61 18.61 14.05
N LYS A 87 -6.34 19.70 13.74
CA LYS A 87 -7.71 19.63 13.21
C LYS A 87 -7.71 18.79 11.92
N ARG A 88 -8.76 17.97 11.75
CA ARG A 88 -8.90 17.04 10.60
C ARG A 88 -8.64 17.71 9.25
N THR A 89 -9.13 18.93 9.06
CA THR A 89 -8.93 19.70 7.82
C THR A 89 -7.47 20.04 7.58
N GLY A 90 -6.75 20.54 8.60
CA GLY A 90 -5.33 20.87 8.47
C GLY A 90 -4.48 19.66 8.12
N ARG A 91 -4.78 18.51 8.73
CA ARG A 91 -4.13 17.25 8.39
C ARG A 91 -4.36 16.82 6.96
N LEU A 92 -5.61 16.90 6.47
CA LEU A 92 -5.93 16.54 5.09
C LEU A 92 -5.21 17.45 4.09
N VAL A 93 -5.11 18.76 4.38
CA VAL A 93 -4.36 19.70 3.54
C VAL A 93 -2.87 19.35 3.51
N ILE A 94 -2.25 19.13 4.68
CA ILE A 94 -0.83 18.73 4.75
C ILE A 94 -0.60 17.42 3.99
N TRP A 95 -1.50 16.44 4.17
CA TRP A 95 -1.40 15.16 3.48
C TRP A 95 -1.58 15.29 1.97
N ALA A 96 -2.49 16.14 1.50
CA ALA A 96 -2.66 16.43 0.09
C ALA A 96 -1.42 17.08 -0.51
N ILE A 97 -0.75 17.99 0.22
CA ILE A 97 0.53 18.58 -0.19
C ILE A 97 1.60 17.50 -0.31
N ILE A 98 1.73 16.61 0.69
CA ILE A 98 2.67 15.49 0.67
C ILE A 98 2.41 14.57 -0.54
N CYS A 99 1.15 14.19 -0.79
CA CYS A 99 0.78 13.36 -1.93
C CYS A 99 1.10 14.04 -3.27
N THR A 100 0.85 15.35 -3.38
CA THR A 100 1.17 16.14 -4.58
C THR A 100 2.67 16.15 -4.85
N ILE A 101 3.49 16.38 -3.82
CA ILE A 101 4.96 16.36 -3.93
C ILE A 101 5.43 14.94 -4.32
N ALA A 102 4.93 13.91 -3.66
CA ALA A 102 5.26 12.51 -3.97
C ALA A 102 4.94 12.16 -5.43
N CYS A 103 3.73 12.50 -5.91
CA CYS A 103 3.34 12.27 -7.31
C CYS A 103 4.22 13.06 -8.28
N ARG A 104 4.58 14.31 -7.95
CA ARG A 104 5.45 15.13 -8.79
C ARG A 104 6.86 14.56 -8.91
N LEU A 105 7.38 13.95 -7.84
CA LEU A 105 8.71 13.33 -7.80
C LEU A 105 8.74 12.03 -8.61
N ILE A 106 7.73 11.16 -8.45
CA ILE A 106 7.69 9.89 -9.19
C ILE A 106 7.43 10.09 -10.69
N LEU A 107 6.67 11.13 -11.06
CA LEU A 107 6.36 11.48 -12.46
C LEU A 107 7.36 12.48 -13.05
N GLN A 108 8.43 12.85 -12.33
CA GLN A 108 9.41 13.83 -12.82
C GLN A 108 9.95 13.53 -14.22
N PRO A 109 10.30 12.27 -14.58
CA PRO A 109 10.72 11.96 -15.95
C PRO A 109 9.68 12.34 -17.02
N LYS A 110 8.38 12.15 -16.75
CA LYS A 110 7.33 12.51 -17.72
C LYS A 110 7.21 14.01 -17.92
N PHE A 111 7.38 14.81 -16.87
CA PHE A 111 7.46 16.28 -16.99
C PHE A 111 8.67 16.75 -17.79
N SER A 112 9.79 16.04 -17.71
CA SER A 112 11.02 16.44 -18.41
C SER A 112 11.00 16.09 -19.90
N TYR A 113 10.31 15.02 -20.28
CA TYR A 113 10.48 14.43 -21.62
C TYR A 113 9.20 14.25 -22.45
N ALA A 114 8.01 14.33 -21.85
CA ALA A 114 6.77 13.96 -22.53
C ALA A 114 5.61 14.95 -22.34
N TRP A 115 5.46 15.53 -21.16
CA TRP A 115 4.27 16.32 -20.83
C TRP A 115 4.49 17.82 -20.93
N SER A 116 3.45 18.52 -21.35
CA SER A 116 3.34 19.96 -21.13
C SER A 116 3.17 20.25 -19.64
N ALA A 117 3.57 21.45 -19.19
CA ALA A 117 3.47 21.82 -17.78
C ALA A 117 2.02 21.77 -17.27
N ALA A 118 1.05 22.24 -18.06
CA ALA A 118 -0.36 22.27 -17.67
C ALA A 118 -0.95 20.85 -17.52
N GLU A 119 -0.70 19.99 -18.51
CA GLU A 119 -1.15 18.59 -18.50
C GLU A 119 -0.55 17.82 -17.32
N GLY A 120 0.77 17.97 -17.12
CA GLY A 120 1.46 17.29 -16.03
C GLY A 120 0.91 17.67 -14.66
N TRP A 121 0.67 18.96 -14.41
CA TRP A 121 0.09 19.40 -13.12
C TRP A 121 -1.34 18.93 -12.93
N LEU A 122 -2.17 18.95 -13.98
CA LEU A 122 -3.53 18.42 -13.92
C LEU A 122 -3.54 16.93 -13.56
N CYS A 123 -2.68 16.13 -14.19
CA CYS A 123 -2.50 14.72 -13.84
C CYS A 123 -2.02 14.53 -12.40
N VAL A 124 -1.01 15.29 -11.96
CA VAL A 124 -0.48 15.22 -10.60
C VAL A 124 -1.56 15.52 -9.56
N PHE A 125 -2.37 16.56 -9.75
CA PHE A 125 -3.45 16.90 -8.82
C PHE A 125 -4.54 15.83 -8.79
N ALA A 126 -4.94 15.31 -9.95
CA ALA A 126 -5.94 14.24 -10.03
C ALA A 126 -5.47 12.96 -9.31
N ILE A 127 -4.22 12.55 -9.55
CA ILE A 127 -3.62 11.38 -8.92
C ILE A 127 -3.47 11.61 -7.41
N ALA A 128 -2.93 12.76 -6.99
CA ALA A 128 -2.75 13.09 -5.58
C ALA A 128 -4.08 13.07 -4.82
N LEU A 129 -5.15 13.60 -5.44
CA LEU A 129 -6.51 13.51 -4.88
C LEU A 129 -6.95 12.04 -4.74
N GLY A 130 -6.68 11.20 -5.74
CA GLY A 130 -6.91 9.76 -5.68
C GLY A 130 -6.17 9.08 -4.52
N VAL A 131 -4.90 9.43 -4.29
CA VAL A 131 -4.12 8.92 -3.14
C VAL A 131 -4.74 9.35 -1.82
N VAL A 132 -5.16 10.62 -1.70
CA VAL A 132 -5.84 11.11 -0.48
C VAL A 132 -7.15 10.36 -0.23
N VAL A 133 -7.95 10.11 -1.28
CA VAL A 133 -9.18 9.32 -1.18
C VAL A 133 -8.87 7.89 -0.74
N LEU A 134 -7.85 7.26 -1.33
CA LEU A 134 -7.36 5.93 -0.93
C LEU A 134 -6.97 5.90 0.55
N THR A 135 -6.16 6.86 1.02
CA THR A 135 -5.79 6.97 2.44
C THR A 135 -7.03 7.09 3.32
N CYS A 136 -8.01 7.93 2.92
CA CYS A 136 -9.26 8.07 3.65
C CYS A 136 -10.06 6.77 3.70
N CYS A 137 -10.10 6.00 2.60
CA CYS A 137 -10.77 4.70 2.58
C CYS A 137 -10.12 3.70 3.53
N LEU A 138 -8.79 3.63 3.54
CA LEU A 138 -8.02 2.78 4.45
C LEU A 138 -8.23 3.19 5.93
N ASP A 139 -8.18 4.49 6.24
CA ASP A 139 -8.50 5.04 7.57
C ASP A 139 -9.93 4.68 8.00
N LEU A 140 -10.89 4.73 7.08
CA LEU A 140 -12.27 4.36 7.37
C LEU A 140 -12.42 2.86 7.61
N LEU A 141 -11.67 2.00 6.91
CA LEU A 141 -11.64 0.56 7.15
C LEU A 141 -11.08 0.24 8.52
N GLU A 142 -10.02 0.93 8.96
CA GLU A 142 -9.43 0.77 10.28
C GLU A 142 -10.43 1.07 11.42
N ARG A 143 -11.43 1.94 11.16
CA ARG A 143 -12.47 2.32 12.14
C ARG A 143 -13.71 1.41 12.12
N ARG A 144 -13.78 0.41 11.23
CA ARG A 144 -14.93 -0.51 11.13
C ARG A 144 -14.92 -1.55 12.25
N PRO A 145 -16.01 -2.31 12.45
CA PRO A 145 -15.99 -3.52 13.28
C PRO A 145 -14.88 -4.47 12.80
N PHE A 146 -14.17 -5.12 13.73
CA PHE A 146 -12.89 -5.85 13.50
C PHE A 146 -11.66 -4.97 13.23
N GLY A 147 -11.83 -3.64 13.19
CA GLY A 147 -10.77 -2.63 13.25
C GLY A 147 -9.64 -2.85 12.25
N THR A 148 -8.42 -2.85 12.77
CA THR A 148 -7.18 -3.01 12.02
C THR A 148 -7.05 -4.35 11.28
N ALA A 149 -7.71 -5.42 11.74
CA ALA A 149 -7.71 -6.70 11.01
C ALA A 149 -8.44 -6.58 9.65
N THR A 150 -9.52 -5.81 9.58
CA THR A 150 -10.21 -5.52 8.30
C THR A 150 -9.26 -4.81 7.34
N LEU A 151 -8.57 -3.77 7.81
CA LEU A 151 -7.58 -3.04 7.01
C LEU A 151 -6.53 -3.98 6.42
N PHE A 152 -5.87 -4.79 7.27
CA PHE A 152 -4.80 -5.65 6.80
C PHE A 152 -5.29 -6.78 5.89
N SER A 153 -6.48 -7.37 6.14
CA SER A 153 -7.05 -8.38 5.23
C SER A 153 -7.28 -7.82 3.81
N VAL A 154 -7.81 -6.60 3.72
CA VAL A 154 -8.06 -5.90 2.46
C VAL A 154 -6.73 -5.53 1.81
N ALA A 155 -5.77 -5.03 2.59
CA ALA A 155 -4.44 -4.70 2.10
C ALA A 155 -3.69 -5.94 1.57
N THR A 156 -3.84 -7.12 2.19
CA THR A 156 -3.23 -8.36 1.68
C THR A 156 -3.77 -8.73 0.31
N VAL A 157 -5.08 -8.73 0.11
CA VAL A 157 -5.68 -9.04 -1.20
C VAL A 157 -5.30 -7.98 -2.24
N LEU A 158 -5.34 -6.71 -1.86
CA LEU A 158 -4.98 -5.60 -2.73
C LEU A 158 -3.51 -5.67 -3.19
N CYS A 159 -2.58 -5.81 -2.25
CA CYS A 159 -1.15 -5.87 -2.55
C CYS A 159 -0.81 -7.17 -3.28
N GLY A 160 -1.46 -8.28 -2.94
CA GLY A 160 -1.26 -9.56 -3.62
C GLY A 160 -1.70 -9.50 -5.07
N GLY A 161 -2.86 -8.89 -5.33
CA GLY A 161 -3.32 -8.61 -6.69
C GLY A 161 -2.41 -7.64 -7.45
N ALA A 162 -1.95 -6.57 -6.80
CA ALA A 162 -0.98 -5.65 -7.38
C ALA A 162 0.34 -6.36 -7.74
N CYS A 163 0.81 -7.28 -6.89
CA CYS A 163 1.98 -8.11 -7.16
C CYS A 163 1.79 -8.93 -8.43
N VAL A 164 0.69 -9.67 -8.55
CA VAL A 164 0.42 -10.48 -9.74
C VAL A 164 0.28 -9.58 -10.97
N ALA A 165 -0.50 -8.50 -10.89
CA ALA A 165 -0.70 -7.59 -12.01
C ALA A 165 0.61 -6.95 -12.49
N LEU A 166 1.49 -6.51 -11.58
CA LEU A 166 2.77 -5.88 -11.94
C LEU A 166 3.77 -6.88 -12.55
N ILE A 167 3.76 -8.14 -12.11
CA ILE A 167 4.57 -9.21 -12.74
C ILE A 167 4.09 -9.45 -14.16
N LEU A 168 2.77 -9.58 -14.36
CA LEU A 168 2.17 -9.79 -15.69
C LEU A 168 2.41 -8.59 -16.62
N SER A 169 2.54 -7.41 -16.03
CA SER A 169 2.88 -6.16 -16.71
C SER A 169 4.36 -6.07 -17.14
N GLY A 170 5.16 -7.11 -16.94
CA GLY A 170 6.56 -7.13 -17.37
C GLY A 170 7.56 -6.49 -16.39
N SER A 171 7.15 -6.13 -15.17
CA SER A 171 8.09 -5.64 -14.15
C SER A 171 8.17 -6.56 -12.94
N LEU A 172 9.12 -7.50 -13.00
CA LEU A 172 9.41 -8.39 -11.88
C LEU A 172 9.78 -7.62 -10.59
N LEU A 173 10.56 -6.54 -10.72
CA LEU A 173 10.98 -5.73 -9.58
C LEU A 173 9.78 -5.07 -8.89
N LEU A 174 8.88 -4.43 -9.64
CA LEU A 174 7.67 -3.83 -9.06
C LEU A 174 6.75 -4.89 -8.45
N GLY A 175 6.64 -6.05 -9.10
CA GLY A 175 5.98 -7.23 -8.56
C GLY A 175 6.55 -7.68 -7.21
N GLN A 176 7.87 -7.78 -7.10
CA GLN A 176 8.57 -8.13 -5.86
C GLN A 176 8.36 -7.10 -4.75
N LEU A 177 8.36 -5.80 -5.08
CA LEU A 177 8.05 -4.74 -4.13
C LEU A 177 6.60 -4.78 -3.64
N ALA A 178 5.64 -5.09 -4.51
CA ALA A 178 4.25 -5.34 -4.10
C ALA A 178 4.10 -6.63 -3.28
N CYS A 179 4.90 -7.67 -3.58
CA CYS A 179 4.95 -8.91 -2.81
C CYS A 179 5.42 -8.65 -1.36
N ILE A 180 6.41 -7.77 -1.17
CA ILE A 180 6.86 -7.33 0.16
C ILE A 180 5.69 -6.72 0.95
N LEU A 181 4.92 -5.80 0.36
CA LEU A 181 3.74 -5.24 1.02
C LEU A 181 2.67 -6.31 1.34
N THR A 182 2.49 -7.27 0.43
CA THR A 182 1.57 -8.39 0.63
C THR A 182 1.97 -9.22 1.83
N ALA A 183 3.27 -9.54 1.96
CA ALA A 183 3.81 -10.31 3.07
C ALA A 183 3.65 -9.55 4.39
N ILE A 184 4.00 -8.26 4.43
CA ILE A 184 3.79 -7.41 5.61
C ILE A 184 2.31 -7.40 6.01
N ALA A 185 1.40 -7.08 5.08
CA ALA A 185 -0.03 -7.00 5.37
C ALA A 185 -0.59 -8.34 5.83
N GLY A 186 -0.22 -9.44 5.15
CA GLY A 186 -0.65 -10.80 5.49
C GLY A 186 -0.17 -11.22 6.88
N THR A 187 1.10 -10.97 7.22
CA THR A 187 1.64 -11.28 8.54
C THR A 187 0.99 -10.42 9.63
N CYS A 188 0.80 -9.12 9.41
CA CYS A 188 0.09 -8.25 10.34
C CYS A 188 -1.35 -8.73 10.58
N PHE A 189 -2.05 -9.13 9.51
CA PHE A 189 -3.39 -9.70 9.60
C PHE A 189 -3.42 -10.97 10.45
N LEU A 190 -2.54 -11.93 10.16
CA LEU A 190 -2.44 -13.19 10.89
C LEU A 190 -2.09 -12.97 12.36
N LEU A 191 -1.17 -12.05 12.67
CA LEU A 191 -0.78 -11.72 14.04
C LEU A 191 -1.94 -11.11 14.83
N ILE A 192 -2.72 -10.20 14.24
CA ILE A 192 -3.86 -9.59 14.93
C ILE A 192 -4.95 -10.64 15.24
N ILE A 193 -5.13 -11.64 14.37
CA ILE A 193 -6.07 -12.73 14.64
C ILE A 193 -5.52 -13.71 15.68
N ALA A 194 -4.22 -14.01 15.63
CA ALA A 194 -3.58 -15.00 16.49
C ALA A 194 -3.33 -14.48 17.92
N VAL A 195 -3.01 -13.19 18.06
CA VAL A 195 -2.67 -12.57 19.34
C VAL A 195 -3.92 -11.89 19.91
N THR A 196 -4.51 -12.51 20.94
CA THR A 196 -5.72 -12.01 21.64
C THR A 196 -5.49 -10.77 22.51
N ALA A 197 -4.30 -10.17 22.45
CA ALA A 197 -3.97 -8.97 23.21
C ALA A 197 -4.81 -7.77 22.71
N PRO A 198 -5.19 -6.82 23.58
CA PRO A 198 -5.97 -5.63 23.21
C PRO A 198 -5.20 -4.61 22.34
N PHE A 199 -4.11 -5.03 21.71
CA PHE A 199 -3.24 -4.18 20.90
C PHE A 199 -3.81 -3.98 19.50
N HIS A 200 -4.20 -2.75 19.20
CA HIS A 200 -4.71 -2.34 17.90
C HIS A 200 -3.72 -1.36 17.26
N PRO A 201 -2.82 -1.84 16.38
CA PRO A 201 -1.90 -0.94 15.71
C PRO A 201 -2.68 0.01 14.80
N SER A 202 -2.28 1.28 14.78
CA SER A 202 -2.93 2.31 13.96
C SER A 202 -1.93 3.15 13.18
N GLY A 203 -2.46 3.97 12.26
CA GLY A 203 -1.66 4.85 11.39
C GLY A 203 -1.09 4.15 10.15
N ALA A 204 -1.53 2.92 9.87
CA ALA A 204 -1.06 2.11 8.74
C ALA A 204 -1.45 2.68 7.37
N ALA A 205 -2.56 3.43 7.30
CA ALA A 205 -3.14 3.92 6.04
C ALA A 205 -2.19 4.83 5.24
N ALA A 206 -1.48 5.74 5.91
CA ALA A 206 -0.59 6.71 5.25
C ALA A 206 0.56 6.04 4.47
N PRO A 207 1.44 5.22 5.09
CA PRO A 207 2.49 4.54 4.35
C PRO A 207 1.95 3.50 3.35
N LEU A 208 0.87 2.78 3.68
CA LEU A 208 0.26 1.83 2.72
C LEU A 208 -0.22 2.54 1.45
N SER A 209 -0.98 3.63 1.59
CA SER A 209 -1.54 4.35 0.45
C SER A 209 -0.46 4.97 -0.43
N LEU A 210 0.56 5.61 0.15
CA LEU A 210 1.66 6.20 -0.63
C LEU A 210 2.45 5.14 -1.39
N VAL A 211 2.81 4.02 -0.75
CA VAL A 211 3.61 2.98 -1.41
C VAL A 211 2.78 2.25 -2.46
N CYS A 212 1.51 1.91 -2.18
CA CYS A 212 0.62 1.29 -3.16
C CYS A 212 0.40 2.20 -4.38
N ALA A 213 0.10 3.48 -4.15
CA ALA A 213 -0.06 4.45 -5.23
C ALA A 213 1.24 4.59 -6.04
N GLY A 214 2.39 4.68 -5.37
CA GLY A 214 3.69 4.71 -6.05
C GLY A 214 3.94 3.48 -6.92
N LEU A 215 3.57 2.28 -6.44
CA LEU A 215 3.69 1.04 -7.22
C LEU A 215 2.78 1.04 -8.45
N TRP A 216 1.52 1.46 -8.32
CA TRP A 216 0.58 1.50 -9.45
C TRP A 216 0.92 2.59 -10.46
N LEU A 217 1.40 3.75 -9.99
CA LEU A 217 1.92 4.79 -10.87
C LEU A 217 3.18 4.31 -11.60
N SER A 218 4.06 3.60 -10.90
CA SER A 218 5.23 3.02 -11.54
C SER A 218 4.85 1.97 -12.58
N GLY A 219 3.88 1.12 -12.25
CA GLY A 219 3.32 0.14 -13.17
C GLY A 219 2.74 0.79 -14.43
N SER A 220 1.83 1.74 -14.24
CA SER A 220 1.06 2.34 -15.35
C SER A 220 1.90 3.23 -16.27
N TYR A 221 2.87 3.98 -15.71
CA TYR A 221 3.66 4.92 -16.52
C TYR A 221 5.01 4.38 -16.99
N TYR A 222 5.53 3.34 -16.34
CA TYR A 222 6.88 2.81 -16.60
C TYR A 222 6.96 1.29 -16.83
N ALA A 223 5.88 0.53 -16.66
CA ALA A 223 5.86 -0.91 -16.88
C ALA A 223 4.56 -1.39 -17.54
N GLU A 224 4.01 -0.62 -18.48
CA GLU A 224 2.89 -1.02 -19.35
C GLU A 224 1.60 -1.50 -18.65
N LEU A 225 1.43 -1.23 -17.35
CA LEU A 225 0.24 -1.67 -16.63
C LEU A 225 -0.98 -0.91 -17.16
N PRO A 226 -2.04 -1.61 -17.60
CA PRO A 226 -3.24 -0.93 -18.06
C PRO A 226 -3.74 0.04 -17.00
N ALA A 227 -3.99 1.29 -17.40
CA ALA A 227 -4.50 2.31 -16.49
C ALA A 227 -5.80 1.88 -15.82
N THR A 228 -6.62 1.09 -16.52
CA THR A 228 -7.85 0.46 -15.99
C THR A 228 -7.56 -0.50 -14.85
N SER A 229 -6.53 -1.34 -14.93
CA SER A 229 -6.10 -2.23 -13.85
C SER A 229 -5.63 -1.43 -12.63
N ALA A 230 -4.81 -0.39 -12.83
CA ALA A 230 -4.37 0.49 -11.75
C ALA A 230 -5.54 1.20 -11.05
N LEU A 231 -6.53 1.66 -11.83
CA LEU A 231 -7.72 2.36 -11.32
C LEU A 231 -8.64 1.39 -10.55
N LEU A 232 -8.83 0.17 -11.04
CA LEU A 232 -9.58 -0.87 -10.31
C LEU A 232 -8.92 -1.23 -8.98
N LEU A 233 -7.60 -1.36 -8.94
CA LEU A 233 -6.85 -1.58 -7.69
C LEU A 233 -7.04 -0.40 -6.73
N ALA A 234 -6.96 0.85 -7.23
CA ALA A 234 -7.17 2.04 -6.41
C ALA A 234 -8.59 2.16 -5.84
N LEU A 235 -9.61 1.71 -6.58
CA LEU A 235 -11.01 1.73 -6.14
C LEU A 235 -11.40 0.55 -5.24
N ALA A 236 -10.62 -0.54 -5.24
CA ALA A 236 -10.98 -1.74 -4.49
C ALA A 236 -11.23 -1.50 -2.99
N PRO A 237 -10.43 -0.68 -2.27
CA PRO A 237 -10.71 -0.35 -0.86
C PRO A 237 -12.02 0.43 -0.65
N ALA A 238 -12.48 1.20 -1.63
CA ALA A 238 -13.77 1.89 -1.54
C ALA A 238 -14.94 0.90 -1.57
N ILE A 239 -14.83 -0.17 -2.36
CA ILE A 239 -15.83 -1.25 -2.42
C ILE A 239 -15.91 -1.99 -1.06
N ALA A 240 -14.78 -2.15 -0.37
CA ALA A 240 -14.72 -2.74 0.98
C ALA A 240 -15.50 -1.94 2.05
N LEU A 241 -15.82 -0.67 1.78
CA LEU A 241 -16.58 0.20 2.68
C LEU A 241 -18.09 0.03 2.56
N LEU A 242 -18.57 -0.66 1.52
CA LEU A 242 -20.00 -0.90 1.33
C LEU A 242 -20.60 -1.65 2.53
N PRO A 243 -21.85 -1.32 2.91
CA PRO A 243 -22.50 -1.94 4.04
C PRO A 243 -22.79 -3.42 3.76
N VAL A 244 -22.11 -4.32 4.48
CA VAL A 244 -22.34 -5.76 4.40
C VAL A 244 -23.46 -6.15 5.36
N GLY A 245 -24.73 -5.99 4.94
CA GLY A 245 -25.94 -6.53 5.58
C GLY A 245 -26.23 -6.11 7.03
N LYS A 246 -27.46 -6.34 7.50
CA LYS A 246 -27.84 -6.11 8.92
C LYS A 246 -27.03 -7.05 9.83
N LYS A 247 -26.51 -6.50 10.94
CA LYS A 247 -25.87 -7.17 12.10
C LYS A 247 -25.84 -8.70 11.98
N SER A 248 -24.90 -9.24 11.20
CA SER A 248 -24.59 -10.67 11.27
C SER A 248 -24.01 -10.91 12.67
N ASN A 249 -24.60 -11.83 13.44
CA ASN A 249 -24.06 -12.27 14.73
C ASN A 249 -22.62 -12.81 14.62
N PHE A 250 -22.18 -13.15 13.40
CA PHE A 250 -20.81 -13.55 13.11
C PHE A 250 -20.03 -12.42 12.44
N GLN A 251 -19.24 -11.69 13.23
CA GLN A 251 -18.34 -10.62 12.77
C GLN A 251 -17.27 -11.13 11.79
N SER A 252 -16.84 -12.39 11.93
CA SER A 252 -15.92 -13.06 11.00
C SER A 252 -16.47 -13.20 9.58
N ARG A 253 -17.79 -13.40 9.42
CA ARG A 253 -18.43 -13.43 8.10
C ARG A 253 -18.39 -12.05 7.44
N ALA A 254 -18.60 -10.98 8.21
CA ALA A 254 -18.54 -9.62 7.67
C ALA A 254 -17.13 -9.26 7.18
N LEU A 255 -16.09 -9.71 7.90
CA LEU A 255 -14.70 -9.61 7.44
C LEU A 255 -14.51 -10.36 6.11
N ALA A 256 -14.87 -11.65 6.07
CA ALA A 256 -14.72 -12.48 4.87
C ALA A 256 -15.45 -11.89 3.65
N TYR A 257 -16.68 -11.39 3.82
CA TYR A 257 -17.41 -10.74 2.73
C TYR A 257 -16.72 -9.47 2.24
N ARG A 258 -16.20 -8.61 3.14
CA ARG A 258 -15.45 -7.40 2.71
C ARG A 258 -14.21 -7.78 1.91
N THR A 259 -13.46 -8.76 2.39
CA THR A 259 -12.25 -9.25 1.70
C THR A 259 -12.61 -9.87 0.35
N ALA A 260 -13.71 -10.63 0.27
CA ALA A 260 -14.22 -11.19 -0.98
C ALA A 260 -14.70 -10.11 -1.96
N PHE A 261 -15.38 -9.07 -1.48
CA PHE A 261 -15.80 -7.94 -2.33
C PHE A 261 -14.61 -7.17 -2.91
N VAL A 262 -13.50 -7.07 -2.18
CA VAL A 262 -12.24 -6.51 -2.69
C VAL A 262 -11.57 -7.42 -3.71
N ALA A 263 -11.69 -8.74 -3.54
CA ALA A 263 -11.10 -9.69 -4.46
C ALA A 263 -11.68 -9.59 -5.88
N VAL A 264 -12.95 -9.19 -6.04
CA VAL A 264 -13.59 -9.03 -7.36
C VAL A 264 -12.89 -7.98 -8.26
N PRO A 265 -12.80 -6.69 -7.90
CA PRO A 265 -12.10 -5.69 -8.72
C PRO A 265 -10.62 -6.00 -8.87
N VAL A 266 -10.00 -6.63 -7.86
CA VAL A 266 -8.60 -7.06 -7.93
C VAL A 266 -8.42 -8.18 -8.96
N ALA A 267 -9.29 -9.18 -8.98
CA ALA A 267 -9.25 -10.26 -9.96
C ALA A 267 -9.48 -9.73 -11.38
N ILE A 268 -10.43 -8.81 -11.57
CA ILE A 268 -10.66 -8.15 -12.86
C ILE A 268 -9.40 -7.37 -13.28
N ALA A 269 -8.76 -6.63 -12.38
CA ALA A 269 -7.52 -5.90 -12.67
C ALA A 269 -6.38 -6.83 -13.10
N VAL A 270 -6.26 -8.00 -12.46
CA VAL A 270 -5.28 -9.04 -12.82
C VAL A 270 -5.58 -9.64 -14.19
N VAL A 271 -6.84 -9.96 -14.49
CA VAL A 271 -7.25 -10.49 -15.81
C VAL A 271 -6.96 -9.47 -16.92
N LEU A 272 -7.24 -8.18 -16.67
CA LEU A 272 -6.92 -7.12 -17.62
C LEU A 272 -5.41 -6.97 -17.83
N ALA A 273 -4.61 -7.08 -16.76
CA ALA A 273 -3.15 -7.07 -16.88
C ALA A 273 -2.64 -8.29 -17.64
N LEU A 274 -3.26 -9.46 -17.48
CA LEU A 274 -2.95 -10.67 -18.24
C LEU A 274 -3.25 -10.48 -19.73
N HIS A 275 -4.42 -9.94 -20.07
CA HIS A 275 -4.80 -9.71 -21.47
C HIS A 275 -3.94 -8.66 -22.17
N ALA A 276 -3.42 -7.69 -21.41
CA ALA A 276 -2.50 -6.68 -21.93
C ALA A 276 -1.04 -7.14 -21.95
N SER A 277 -0.72 -8.28 -21.33
CA SER A 277 0.65 -8.79 -21.31
C SER A 277 1.09 -9.20 -22.73
N PRO A 278 2.32 -8.89 -23.14
CA PRO A 278 2.83 -9.32 -24.44
C PRO A 278 2.76 -10.85 -24.55
N PRO A 279 2.52 -11.40 -25.76
CA PRO A 279 2.45 -12.85 -25.96
C PRO A 279 3.74 -13.48 -25.44
N LEU A 280 3.59 -14.49 -24.59
CA LEU A 280 4.70 -15.29 -24.07
C LEU A 280 5.18 -16.22 -25.19
N ASP A 281 5.81 -15.65 -26.22
CA ASP A 281 6.48 -16.40 -27.27
C ASP A 281 7.79 -16.96 -26.69
N TYR A 282 7.69 -18.15 -26.08
CA TYR A 282 8.82 -19.01 -25.71
C TYR A 282 8.62 -20.40 -26.33
#